data_AF-A0A9E5RQL3-F1
#
_entry.id   AF-A0A9E5RQL3-F1
#
_cell.length_a   1.000
_cell.length_b   1.000
_cell.length_c   1.000
_cell.angle_alpha   90.00
_cell.angle_beta   90.00
_cell.angle_gamma   90.00
#
_symmetry.space_group_name_H-M   'P 1'
#
loop_
_entity.id
_entity.type
_entity.pdbx_description
1 polymer ?
#
loop_
_entity_poly.entity_id
_entity_poly.type
_entity_poly.pdbx_seq_one_letter_code
_entity_poly.pdbx_strand_id
1 'polypeptide(L)'
;METLNRSTDEIGQLAIAFLVTDLEIPPDDQEWFSVLSVRAVGETWYVVEIGVEGLPDKWVLQVYDTGECDPSYTFSSPVKATEADTGLEDLPEAIAHILATERIAH
;
A
#
# COMPACT_ATOMS: atom_id res chain seq x y z
N MET A 1 21.63 23.13 0.21
CA MET A 1 20.79 21.97 0.55
C MET A 1 20.41 21.37 -0.77
N GLU A 2 20.99 20.22 -1.10
CA GLU A 2 20.65 19.50 -2.33
C GLU A 2 19.36 18.72 -2.05
N THR A 3 18.24 19.18 -2.60
CA THR A 3 17.03 18.36 -2.69
C THR A 3 17.32 17.24 -3.68
N LEU A 4 17.67 16.07 -3.13
CA LEU A 4 17.79 14.83 -3.91
C LEU A 4 16.40 14.49 -4.43
N ASN A 5 16.13 14.85 -5.69
CA ASN A 5 14.89 14.50 -6.36
C ASN A 5 14.87 12.98 -6.59
N ARG A 6 14.32 12.20 -5.65
CA ARG A 6 14.17 10.74 -5.77
C ARG A 6 13.31 10.38 -6.98
N SER A 7 13.60 9.26 -7.59
CA SER A 7 12.83 8.71 -8.70
C SER A 7 11.47 8.21 -8.20
N THR A 8 10.46 8.15 -9.07
CA THR A 8 9.14 7.62 -8.70
C THR A 8 9.19 6.15 -8.29
N ASP A 9 10.11 5.38 -8.87
CA ASP A 9 10.38 3.99 -8.46
C ASP A 9 10.86 3.91 -7.01
N GLU A 10 11.88 4.71 -6.65
CA GLU A 10 12.40 4.78 -5.27
C GLU A 10 11.31 5.18 -4.27
N ILE A 11 10.46 6.17 -4.62
CA ILE A 11 9.33 6.59 -3.80
C ILE A 11 8.31 5.46 -3.61
N GLY A 12 8.02 4.70 -4.66
CA GLY A 12 7.15 3.54 -4.59
C GLY A 12 7.70 2.44 -3.68
N GLN A 13 9.00 2.14 -3.78
CA GLN A 13 9.67 1.14 -2.94
C GLN A 13 9.69 1.55 -1.46
N LEU A 14 9.90 2.85 -1.17
CA LEU A 14 9.81 3.38 0.19
C LEU A 14 8.39 3.18 0.77
N ALA A 15 7.36 3.44 -0.04
CA ALA A 15 5.98 3.27 0.39
C ALA A 15 5.65 1.78 0.66
N ILE A 16 6.09 0.86 -0.21
CA ILE A 16 5.93 -0.59 0.03
C ILE A 16 6.64 -1.00 1.31
N ALA A 17 7.92 -0.64 1.47
CA ALA A 17 8.71 -1.02 2.63
C ALA A 17 8.08 -0.51 3.93
N PHE A 18 7.55 0.73 3.92
CA PHE A 18 6.81 1.28 5.03
C PHE A 18 5.54 0.49 5.32
N LEU A 19 4.68 0.29 4.32
CA LEU A 19 3.39 -0.37 4.48
C LEU A 19 3.53 -1.81 4.97
N VAL A 20 4.39 -2.62 4.34
CA VAL A 20 4.56 -4.03 4.70
C VAL A 20 5.19 -4.21 6.08
N THR A 21 5.97 -3.23 6.54
CA THR A 21 6.51 -3.20 7.91
C THR A 21 5.41 -2.87 8.91
N ASP A 22 4.60 -1.84 8.62
CA ASP A 22 3.52 -1.38 9.51
C ASP A 22 2.41 -2.44 9.67
N LEU A 23 2.08 -3.13 8.57
CA LEU A 23 1.14 -4.24 8.54
C LEU A 23 1.74 -5.58 9.02
N GLU A 24 3.01 -5.60 9.43
CA GLU A 24 3.74 -6.79 9.90
C GLU A 24 3.72 -7.98 8.90
N ILE A 25 3.82 -7.69 7.60
CA ILE A 25 3.80 -8.71 6.53
C ILE A 25 5.11 -9.52 6.55
N PRO A 26 5.04 -10.87 6.60
CA PRO A 26 6.22 -11.71 6.55
C PRO A 26 6.95 -11.57 5.20
N PRO A 27 8.30 -11.67 5.15
CA PRO A 27 9.09 -11.40 3.95
C PRO A 27 8.65 -12.19 2.71
N ASP A 28 8.28 -13.46 2.88
CA ASP A 28 7.84 -14.34 1.79
C ASP A 28 6.51 -13.90 1.15
N ASP A 29 5.72 -13.06 1.84
CA ASP A 29 4.41 -12.58 1.36
C ASP A 29 4.49 -11.16 0.78
N GLN A 30 5.60 -10.44 0.96
CA GLN A 30 5.73 -9.05 0.53
C GLN A 30 5.68 -8.87 -0.99
N GLU A 31 6.00 -9.92 -1.76
CA GLU A 31 5.97 -9.90 -3.24
C GLU A 31 4.57 -9.71 -3.83
N TRP A 32 3.52 -9.95 -3.03
CA TRP A 32 2.13 -9.75 -3.44
C TRP A 32 1.73 -8.28 -3.52
N PHE A 33 2.52 -7.37 -2.94
CA PHE A 33 2.26 -5.94 -2.94
C PHE A 33 2.91 -5.28 -4.15
N SER A 34 2.16 -4.40 -4.81
CA SER A 34 2.64 -3.70 -6.00
C SER A 34 2.22 -2.23 -6.00
N VAL A 35 3.12 -1.38 -6.50
CA VAL A 35 2.82 0.04 -6.72
C VAL A 35 1.89 0.17 -7.92
N LEU A 36 0.67 0.65 -7.69
CA LEU A 36 -0.31 0.91 -8.73
C LEU A 36 -0.07 2.28 -9.39
N SER A 37 0.35 3.27 -8.60
CA SER A 37 0.55 4.64 -9.07
C SER A 37 1.45 5.44 -8.14
N VAL A 38 2.25 6.35 -8.70
CA VAL A 38 3.02 7.36 -7.97
C VAL A 38 2.74 8.72 -8.61
N ARG A 39 2.21 9.66 -7.82
CA ARG A 39 1.87 11.00 -8.30
C ARG A 39 2.48 12.05 -7.40
N ALA A 40 3.34 12.92 -7.95
CA ALA A 40 3.80 14.11 -7.25
C ALA A 40 2.61 15.04 -6.93
N VAL A 41 2.55 15.54 -5.71
CA VAL A 41 1.56 16.55 -5.29
C VAL A 41 2.32 17.73 -4.70
N GLY A 42 2.34 18.85 -5.43
CA GLY A 42 3.19 19.98 -5.09
C GLY A 42 4.67 19.67 -5.34
N GLU A 43 5.56 20.27 -4.54
CA GLU A 43 7.00 20.22 -4.76
C GLU A 43 7.75 19.22 -3.84
N THR A 44 7.13 18.80 -2.74
CA THR A 44 7.84 18.13 -1.63
C THR A 44 7.24 16.78 -1.22
N TRP A 45 6.21 16.30 -1.91
CA TRP A 45 5.60 15.02 -1.55
C TRP A 45 4.86 14.35 -2.72
N TYR A 46 4.60 13.07 -2.52
CA TYR A 46 4.03 12.16 -3.49
C TYR A 46 2.87 11.40 -2.85
N VAL A 47 1.83 11.14 -3.63
CA VAL A 47 0.80 10.16 -3.31
C VAL A 47 1.18 8.86 -4.00
N VAL A 48 1.24 7.77 -3.23
CA VAL A 48 1.51 6.42 -3.72
C VAL A 48 0.27 5.56 -3.47
N GLU A 49 -0.19 4.86 -4.51
CA GLU A 49 -1.21 3.84 -4.38
C GLU A 49 -0.53 2.47 -4.45
N ILE A 50 -0.78 1.62 -3.45
CA ILE A 50 -0.26 0.25 -3.36
C ILE A 50 -1.45 -0.70 -3.34
N GLY A 51 -1.39 -1.77 -4.12
CA GLY A 51 -2.41 -2.81 -4.15
C GLY A 51 -1.83 -4.20 -3.89
N VAL A 52 -2.73 -5.17 -3.73
CA VAL A 52 -2.39 -6.60 -3.72
C VAL A 52 -2.67 -7.18 -5.10
N GLU A 53 -1.76 -8.01 -5.61
CA GLU A 53 -1.95 -8.68 -6.90
C GLU A 53 -3.28 -9.48 -6.93
N GLY A 54 -4.03 -9.35 -8.02
CA GLY A 54 -5.29 -10.05 -8.21
C GLY A 54 -6.50 -9.41 -7.54
N LEU A 55 -6.33 -8.38 -6.73
CA LEU A 55 -7.41 -7.72 -6.00
C LEU A 55 -7.51 -6.21 -6.26
N PRO A 56 -8.72 -5.62 -6.13
CA PRO A 56 -8.92 -4.19 -6.34
C PRO A 56 -8.66 -3.35 -5.08
N ASP A 57 -8.27 -3.97 -3.97
CA ASP A 57 -7.92 -3.30 -2.72
C ASP A 57 -6.68 -2.45 -2.89
N LYS A 58 -6.68 -1.28 -2.24
CA LYS A 58 -5.52 -0.41 -2.25
C LYS A 58 -5.34 0.39 -0.96
N TRP A 59 -4.09 0.67 -0.65
CA TRP A 59 -3.67 1.67 0.31
C TRP A 59 -3.18 2.91 -0.43
N VAL A 60 -3.54 4.07 0.10
CA VAL A 60 -3.09 5.38 -0.39
C VAL A 60 -2.19 6.01 0.67
N LEU A 61 -0.92 6.17 0.33
CA LEU A 61 0.13 6.67 1.22
C LEU A 61 0.66 8.02 0.72
N GLN A 62 1.12 8.84 1.66
CA GLN A 62 1.89 10.04 1.37
C GLN A 62 3.36 9.79 1.69
N VAL A 63 4.24 10.10 0.73
CA VAL A 63 5.70 9.99 0.86
C VAL A 63 6.32 11.35 0.61
N TYR A 64 7.13 11.84 1.55
CA TYR A 64 7.84 13.11 1.42
C TYR A 64 9.11 12.95 0.57
N ASP A 65 9.59 14.03 -0.05
CA ASP A 65 10.87 14.01 -0.78
C ASP A 65 12.07 13.73 0.14
N THR A 66 11.89 13.82 1.47
CA THR A 66 12.87 13.36 2.49
C THR A 66 12.94 11.84 2.60
N GLY A 67 11.91 11.13 2.12
CA GLY A 67 11.78 9.68 2.15
C GLY A 67 10.97 9.17 3.33
N GLU A 68 10.49 10.08 4.18
CA GLU A 68 9.55 9.77 5.26
C GLU A 68 8.17 9.47 4.68
N CYS A 69 7.48 8.49 5.28
CA CYS A 69 6.09 8.17 4.95
C CYS A 69 5.17 8.71 6.05
N ASP A 70 4.01 9.24 5.66
CA ASP A 70 2.97 9.61 6.63
C ASP A 70 2.30 8.33 7.15
N PRO A 71 2.26 8.10 8.48
CA PRO A 71 1.63 6.92 9.05
C PRO A 71 0.11 6.93 8.95
N SER A 72 -0.52 8.07 8.63
CA SER A 72 -1.97 8.19 8.47
C SER A 72 -2.41 7.85 7.04
N TYR A 73 -2.06 6.65 6.56
CA TYR A 73 -2.49 6.17 5.26
C TYR A 73 -3.95 5.69 5.28
N THR A 74 -4.56 5.55 4.10
CA THR A 74 -5.97 5.18 3.97
C THR A 74 -6.12 3.93 3.14
N PHE A 75 -6.91 2.97 3.62
CA PHE A 75 -7.35 1.81 2.85
C PHE A 75 -8.64 2.12 2.07
N SER A 76 -8.75 1.53 0.88
CA SER A 76 -9.95 1.60 0.05
C SER A 76 -10.15 0.29 -0.68
N SER A 77 -11.35 -0.27 -0.56
CA SER A 77 -11.77 -1.46 -1.30
C SER A 77 -13.15 -1.27 -1.92
N PRO A 78 -13.38 -1.68 -3.17
CA PRO A 78 -14.71 -1.80 -3.73
C PRO A 78 -15.42 -3.10 -3.30
N VAL A 79 -14.71 -4.05 -2.69
CA VAL A 79 -15.24 -5.34 -2.26
C VAL A 79 -15.72 -5.22 -0.82
N LYS A 80 -17.01 -5.47 -0.57
CA LYS A 80 -17.54 -5.44 0.80
C LYS A 80 -17.19 -6.73 1.52
N ALA A 81 -16.93 -6.63 2.83
CA ALA A 81 -16.71 -7.80 3.68
C ALA A 81 -17.88 -8.81 3.70
N THR A 82 -19.08 -8.40 3.28
CA THR A 82 -20.27 -9.25 3.22
C THR A 82 -20.50 -9.92 1.87
N GLU A 83 -19.64 -9.68 0.87
CA GLU A 83 -19.73 -10.35 -0.42
C GLU A 83 -19.36 -11.83 -0.29
N ALA A 84 -20.03 -12.68 -1.08
CA ALA A 84 -19.81 -14.12 -1.04
C ALA A 84 -18.49 -14.53 -1.69
N ASP A 85 -18.02 -13.73 -2.65
CA ASP A 85 -16.75 -13.92 -3.37
C ASP A 85 -15.85 -12.74 -3.02
N THR A 86 -14.84 -13.00 -2.21
CA THR A 86 -13.95 -11.94 -1.67
C THR A 86 -12.55 -11.99 -2.27
N GLY A 87 -12.24 -13.05 -3.03
CA GLY A 87 -10.92 -13.33 -3.61
C GLY A 87 -9.82 -13.60 -2.59
N LEU A 88 -10.15 -13.80 -1.30
CA LEU A 88 -9.16 -14.00 -0.23
C LEU A 88 -8.66 -15.45 -0.13
N GLU A 89 -9.36 -16.41 -0.77
CA GLU A 89 -9.04 -17.83 -0.68
C GLU A 89 -7.75 -18.24 -1.39
N ASP A 90 -7.31 -17.46 -2.37
CA ASP A 90 -6.09 -17.68 -3.14
C ASP A 90 -4.86 -16.92 -2.58
N LEU A 91 -5.02 -16.18 -1.48
CA LEU A 91 -3.97 -15.37 -0.88
C LEU A 91 -3.24 -16.08 0.28
N PRO A 92 -1.99 -15.67 0.58
CA PRO A 92 -1.34 -16.01 1.83
C PRO A 92 -2.18 -15.60 3.06
N GLU A 93 -2.12 -16.39 4.12
CA GLU A 93 -2.97 -16.23 5.32
C GLU A 93 -2.82 -14.84 5.95
N ALA A 94 -1.60 -14.32 6.04
CA ALA A 94 -1.32 -13.01 6.62
C ALA A 94 -2.02 -11.88 5.82
N ILE A 95 -1.90 -11.91 4.49
CA ILE A 95 -2.51 -10.90 3.61
C ILE A 95 -4.04 -11.01 3.66
N ALA A 96 -4.57 -12.24 3.59
CA ALA A 96 -6.00 -12.49 3.66
C ALA A 96 -6.62 -11.95 4.96
N HIS A 97 -5.91 -12.15 6.09
CA HIS A 97 -6.34 -11.65 7.39
C HIS A 97 -6.39 -10.12 7.46
N ILE A 98 -5.37 -9.46 6.93
CA ILE A 98 -5.27 -8.00 6.93
C ILE A 98 -6.37 -7.40 6.07
N LEU A 99 -6.54 -7.88 4.83
CA LEU A 99 -7.59 -7.40 3.93
C LEU A 99 -9.00 -7.62 4.52
N ALA A 100 -9.25 -8.77 5.14
CA ALA A 100 -10.52 -9.02 5.81
C ALA A 100 -10.78 -8.00 6.94
N THR A 101 -9.75 -7.67 7.72
CA THR A 101 -9.84 -6.69 8.81
C THR A 101 -10.10 -5.27 8.28
N GLU A 102 -9.31 -4.86 7.28
CA GLU A 102 -9.43 -3.54 6.64
C GLU A 102 -10.81 -3.32 6.00
N ARG A 103 -11.33 -4.32 5.28
CA ARG A 103 -12.68 -4.26 4.66
C ARG A 103 -13.84 -4.25 5.67
N ILE A 104 -13.60 -4.60 6.93
CA ILE A 104 -14.61 -4.50 8.01
C ILE A 104 -14.55 -3.12 8.67
N ALA A 105 -13.35 -2.54 8.79
CA ALA A 105 -13.13 -1.26 9.43
C ALA A 105 -13.60 -0.06 8.58
N HIS A 106 -13.68 -0.24 7.26
CA HIS A 106 -13.98 0.80 6.25
C HIS A 106 -15.23 0.51 5.42
#